data_AF-A0AAN1GPW8-F1
#
_entry.id   AF-A0AAN1GPW8-F1
#
_cell.length_a   1.000
_cell.length_b   1.000
_cell.length_c   1.000
_cell.angle_alpha   90.00
_cell.angle_beta   90.00
_cell.angle_gamma   90.00
#
_symmetry.space_group_name_H-M   'P 1'
#
loop_
_entity.id
_entity.type
_entity.pdbx_description
1 polymer ?
#
loop_
_entity_poly.entity_id
_entity_poly.type
_entity_poly.pdbx_seq_one_letter_code
_entity_poly.pdbx_strand_id
1 'polypeptide(L)'
;MTPTQEEIRDALARLQLPDGGTLVSRDMLRAVMVDGGRVSFVIEAPNPQIAAQMEPLRRAAEATVLALPGVDSVSAALTAHADAAAKPAPTLKLGGHPKPQQGPLKPSGVKRILAVGSGKGGVGKSTVSANLAVALTRQGRKVGLLDADIYGPSQPRMMGASGRPASPDGKIIEPLHAHGVTLMSIGFMVDEAKAVVWRGPMLMGALQQMLGQVNWGELDVLIVDLPPGTGDVQLTLCTKAELSGAIVVSTPQDVALLDARKALDMFNTLKTPVLGLIENMSFFSCPDCGGEHHIFGHGGVAAEAERLGVPLLGALPIDLETRLAGDNGTPIAAGDGVMAQAYAKMAEGLIRGGMA
;
A
#
# COMPACT_ATOMS: atom_id res chain seq x y z
N MET A 1 -29.99 -11.56 34.16
CA MET A 1 -29.77 -10.35 33.33
C MET A 1 -28.29 -10.31 33.00
N THR A 2 -27.93 -10.03 31.76
CA THR A 2 -26.53 -9.93 31.32
C THR A 2 -25.88 -8.71 31.97
N PRO A 3 -24.72 -8.83 32.63
CA PRO A 3 -24.05 -7.67 33.22
C PRO A 3 -23.54 -6.72 32.14
N THR A 4 -23.55 -5.43 32.43
CA THR A 4 -23.02 -4.40 31.55
C THR A 4 -21.49 -4.33 31.66
N GLN A 5 -20.85 -3.76 30.63
CA GLN A 5 -19.40 -3.50 30.67
C GLN A 5 -19.00 -2.57 31.83
N GLU A 6 -19.90 -1.65 32.21
CA GLU A 6 -19.70 -0.73 33.33
C GLU A 6 -19.70 -1.46 34.67
N GLU A 7 -20.66 -2.36 34.91
CA GLU A 7 -20.71 -3.20 36.12
C GLU A 7 -19.47 -4.09 36.26
N ILE A 8 -18.95 -4.62 35.15
CA ILE A 8 -17.71 -5.42 35.13
C ILE A 8 -16.50 -4.54 35.48
N ARG A 9 -16.41 -3.34 34.91
CA ARG A 9 -15.34 -2.38 35.22
C ARG A 9 -15.39 -1.95 36.68
N ASP A 10 -16.56 -1.70 37.24
CA ASP A 10 -16.75 -1.31 38.63
C ASP A 10 -16.38 -2.43 39.61
N ALA A 11 -16.68 -3.68 39.25
CA ALA A 11 -16.26 -4.84 40.03
C ALA A 11 -14.73 -4.99 40.03
N LEU A 12 -14.10 -4.84 38.86
CA LEU A 12 -12.65 -4.91 38.69
C LEU A 12 -11.91 -3.71 39.32
N ALA A 13 -12.56 -2.55 39.41
CA ALA A 13 -12.03 -1.36 40.08
C ALA A 13 -11.83 -1.56 41.59
N ARG A 14 -12.42 -2.59 42.20
CA ARG A 14 -12.26 -2.89 43.64
C ARG A 14 -11.00 -3.69 43.96
N LEU A 15 -10.35 -4.27 42.95
CA LEU A 15 -9.14 -5.07 43.13
C LEU A 15 -7.93 -4.16 43.27
N GLN A 16 -7.32 -4.18 44.45
CA GLN A 16 -6.13 -3.41 44.76
C GLN A 16 -4.87 -4.10 44.23
N LEU A 17 -3.95 -3.28 43.73
CA LEU A 17 -2.62 -3.71 43.30
C LEU A 17 -1.65 -3.71 44.48
N PRO A 18 -0.63 -4.60 44.50
CA PRO A 18 0.37 -4.66 45.57
C PRO A 18 1.16 -3.37 45.78
N ASP A 19 1.28 -2.53 44.75
CA ASP A 19 1.98 -1.24 44.75
C ASP A 19 1.02 -0.04 44.90
N GLY A 20 -0.25 -0.29 45.23
CA GLY A 20 -1.29 0.73 45.43
C GLY A 20 -2.07 1.10 44.16
N GLY A 21 -3.32 1.52 44.32
CA GLY A 21 -4.25 1.76 43.20
C GLY A 21 -4.96 0.48 42.74
N THR A 22 -5.64 0.55 41.61
CA THR A 22 -6.51 -0.52 41.09
C THR A 22 -6.25 -0.78 39.61
N LEU A 23 -6.74 -1.89 39.08
CA LEU A 23 -6.63 -2.23 37.65
C LEU A 23 -7.16 -1.11 36.75
N VAL A 24 -8.23 -0.43 37.17
CA VAL A 24 -8.84 0.67 36.41
C VAL A 24 -8.05 1.97 36.60
N SER A 25 -7.63 2.30 37.82
CA SER A 25 -6.91 3.55 38.07
C SER A 25 -5.51 3.57 37.44
N ARG A 26 -4.92 2.39 37.19
CA ARG A 26 -3.63 2.23 36.50
C ARG A 26 -3.79 1.99 34.99
N ASP A 27 -5.00 2.11 34.45
CA ASP A 27 -5.31 1.90 33.03
C ASP A 27 -4.84 0.54 32.48
N MET A 28 -4.95 -0.51 33.29
CA MET A 28 -4.43 -1.85 32.98
C MET A 28 -5.49 -2.76 32.34
N LEU A 29 -6.70 -2.27 32.09
CA LEU A 29 -7.82 -3.07 31.60
C LEU A 29 -8.08 -2.78 30.10
N ARG A 30 -8.01 -3.81 29.27
CA ARG A 30 -8.26 -3.75 27.82
C ARG A 30 -9.32 -4.75 27.40
N ALA A 31 -9.93 -4.50 26.24
CA ALA A 31 -10.78 -5.46 25.52
C ALA A 31 -11.86 -6.15 26.39
N VAL A 32 -12.57 -5.39 27.24
CA VAL A 32 -13.70 -5.91 28.01
C VAL A 32 -14.85 -6.19 27.05
N MET A 33 -15.18 -7.46 26.86
CA MET A 33 -16.27 -7.93 26.00
C MET A 33 -17.27 -8.73 26.82
N VAL A 34 -18.56 -8.51 26.54
CA VAL A 34 -19.67 -9.24 27.14
C VAL A 34 -20.52 -9.80 26.03
N ASP A 35 -20.70 -11.12 26.02
CA ASP A 35 -21.55 -11.84 25.09
C ASP A 35 -22.44 -12.82 25.85
N GLY A 36 -23.68 -12.39 26.13
CA GLY A 36 -24.57 -13.12 27.05
C GLY A 36 -23.91 -13.27 28.43
N GLY A 37 -23.90 -14.49 28.98
CA GLY A 37 -23.20 -14.77 30.24
C GLY A 37 -21.69 -14.94 30.13
N ARG A 38 -21.08 -14.73 28.96
CA ARG A 38 -19.63 -14.90 28.77
C ARG A 38 -18.92 -13.55 28.81
N VAL A 39 -17.91 -13.44 29.66
CA VAL A 39 -17.11 -12.22 29.81
C VAL A 39 -15.65 -12.52 29.50
N SER A 40 -15.01 -11.66 28.71
CA SER A 40 -13.57 -11.72 28.48
C SER A 40 -12.93 -10.35 28.59
N PHE A 41 -11.72 -10.30 29.13
CA PHE A 41 -10.94 -9.07 29.23
C PHE A 41 -9.44 -9.36 29.29
N VAL A 42 -8.64 -8.32 29.04
CA VAL A 42 -7.18 -8.39 29.09
C VAL A 42 -6.67 -7.49 30.21
N ILE A 43 -5.83 -8.04 31.07
CA ILE A 43 -5.04 -7.29 32.06
C ILE A 43 -3.66 -7.05 31.44
N GLU A 44 -3.36 -5.78 31.19
CA GLU A 44 -2.11 -5.33 30.60
C GLU A 44 -1.15 -4.86 31.70
N ALA A 45 -0.16 -5.70 32.01
CA ALA A 45 0.89 -5.39 32.97
C ALA A 45 1.98 -4.50 32.34
N PRO A 46 2.60 -3.58 33.10
CA PRO A 46 3.57 -2.62 32.56
C PRO A 46 4.83 -3.28 31.97
N ASN A 47 5.24 -4.45 32.48
CA ASN A 47 6.38 -5.21 31.99
C ASN A 47 6.26 -6.71 32.38
N PRO A 48 7.07 -7.62 31.78
CA PRO A 48 6.93 -9.06 31.98
C PRO A 48 7.28 -9.52 33.38
N GLN A 49 8.19 -8.81 34.07
CA GLN A 49 8.54 -9.11 35.45
C GLN A 49 7.34 -8.88 36.38
N ILE A 50 6.59 -7.81 36.14
CA ILE A 50 5.34 -7.53 36.87
C ILE A 50 4.25 -8.53 36.45
N ALA A 51 4.07 -8.81 35.15
CA ALA A 51 3.10 -9.83 34.71
C ALA A 51 3.34 -11.20 35.35
N ALA A 52 4.60 -11.64 35.47
CA ALA A 52 4.93 -12.92 36.09
C ALA A 52 4.46 -13.03 37.55
N GLN A 53 4.27 -11.90 38.23
CA GLN A 53 3.81 -11.82 39.62
C GLN A 53 2.30 -11.55 39.73
N MET A 54 1.62 -11.27 38.62
CA MET A 54 0.21 -10.85 38.59
C MET A 54 -0.79 -11.98 38.31
N GLU A 55 -0.33 -13.22 38.20
CA GLU A 55 -1.23 -14.39 38.06
C GLU A 55 -2.26 -14.51 39.20
N PRO A 56 -1.92 -14.28 40.48
CA PRO A 56 -2.93 -14.25 41.55
C PRO A 56 -4.00 -13.17 41.35
N LEU A 57 -3.61 -12.01 40.82
CA LEU A 57 -4.53 -10.92 40.51
C LEU A 57 -5.43 -11.26 39.33
N ARG A 58 -4.89 -11.87 38.27
CA ARG A 58 -5.66 -12.36 37.11
C ARG A 58 -6.76 -13.32 37.56
N ARG A 59 -6.42 -14.28 38.43
CA ARG A 59 -7.39 -15.22 39.01
C ARG A 59 -8.42 -14.53 39.90
N ALA A 60 -7.99 -13.55 40.71
CA ALA A 60 -8.91 -12.76 41.54
C ALA A 60 -9.88 -11.94 40.67
N ALA A 61 -9.41 -11.38 39.55
CA ALA A 61 -10.23 -10.69 38.57
C ALA A 61 -11.25 -11.60 37.90
N GLU A 62 -10.84 -12.80 37.48
CA GLU A 62 -11.77 -13.80 36.96
C GLU A 62 -12.84 -14.18 37.98
N ALA A 63 -12.44 -14.47 39.22
CA ALA A 63 -13.37 -14.84 40.29
C ALA A 63 -14.34 -13.71 40.64
N THR A 64 -13.85 -12.46 40.68
CA THR A 64 -14.68 -11.27 40.97
C THR A 64 -15.74 -11.07 39.90
N VAL A 65 -15.38 -11.21 38.62
CA VAL A 65 -16.33 -11.07 37.51
C VAL A 65 -17.28 -12.26 37.44
N LEU A 66 -16.81 -13.48 37.71
CA LEU A 66 -17.65 -14.68 37.72
C LEU A 66 -18.72 -14.65 38.82
N ALA A 67 -18.45 -13.93 39.92
CA ALA A 67 -19.43 -13.75 41.00
C ALA A 67 -20.54 -12.75 40.68
N LEU A 68 -20.48 -12.04 39.55
CA LEU A 68 -21.53 -11.11 39.14
C LEU A 68 -22.78 -11.86 38.67
N PRO A 69 -23.98 -11.39 39.03
CA PRO A 69 -25.22 -12.00 38.56
C PRO A 69 -25.29 -12.02 37.02
N GLY A 70 -25.52 -13.19 36.44
CA GLY A 70 -25.65 -13.37 35.00
C GLY A 70 -24.35 -13.63 34.25
N VAL A 71 -23.24 -13.91 34.94
CA VAL A 71 -22.00 -14.41 34.33
C VAL A 71 -21.92 -15.94 34.47
N ASP A 72 -21.84 -16.63 33.34
CA ASP A 72 -21.69 -18.08 33.23
C ASP A 72 -20.23 -18.51 33.08
N SER A 73 -19.40 -17.68 32.42
CA SER A 73 -17.97 -17.97 32.23
C SER A 73 -17.14 -16.71 32.07
N VAL A 74 -15.90 -16.75 32.56
CA VAL A 74 -14.93 -15.65 32.43
C VAL A 74 -13.61 -16.15 31.87
N SER A 75 -13.01 -15.37 30.97
CA SER A 75 -11.65 -15.56 30.48
C SER A 75 -10.85 -14.27 30.59
N ALA A 76 -9.85 -14.25 31.45
CA ALA A 76 -8.91 -13.13 31.56
C ALA A 76 -7.53 -13.53 31.01
N ALA A 77 -7.04 -12.77 30.03
CA ALA A 77 -5.65 -12.89 29.58
C ALA A 77 -4.78 -11.88 30.34
N LEU A 78 -3.62 -12.30 30.83
CA LEU A 78 -2.61 -11.41 31.39
C LEU A 78 -1.49 -11.26 30.37
N THR A 79 -1.30 -10.03 29.89
CA THR A 79 -0.27 -9.70 28.91
C THR A 79 0.66 -8.67 29.51
N ALA A 80 1.95 -8.76 29.22
CA ALA A 80 2.89 -7.67 29.46
C ALA A 80 3.59 -7.33 28.17
N HIS A 81 3.79 -6.03 27.94
CA HIS A 81 4.79 -5.62 26.98
C HIS A 81 6.16 -5.87 27.57
N ALA A 82 6.94 -6.73 26.93
CA ALA A 82 8.34 -6.86 27.25
C ALA A 82 9.09 -5.57 26.92
N ASP A 83 9.34 -4.76 27.94
CA ASP A 83 10.63 -4.07 28.08
C ASP A 83 11.70 -5.15 28.29
N ALA A 84 11.91 -5.97 27.25
CA ALA A 84 13.24 -6.42 27.00
C ALA A 84 14.08 -5.13 26.93
N ALA A 85 15.28 -5.15 27.51
CA ALA A 85 16.41 -4.55 26.81
C ALA A 85 16.63 -5.29 25.47
N ALA A 86 15.58 -5.36 24.65
CA ALA A 86 15.70 -5.41 23.23
C ALA A 86 16.47 -4.13 22.94
N LYS A 87 17.66 -4.28 22.34
CA LYS A 87 18.04 -3.29 21.33
C LYS A 87 16.74 -2.95 20.60
N PRO A 88 16.28 -1.69 20.57
CA PRO A 88 14.99 -1.34 20.00
C PRO A 88 14.87 -2.13 18.71
N ALA A 89 13.79 -2.93 18.56
CA ALA A 89 13.56 -3.65 17.31
C ALA A 89 13.84 -2.64 16.20
N PRO A 90 14.90 -2.85 15.40
CA PRO A 90 15.60 -1.74 14.78
C PRO A 90 14.59 -0.91 13.99
N THR A 91 14.32 0.28 14.53
CA THR A 91 13.20 1.09 14.07
C THR A 91 13.64 1.64 12.74
N LEU A 92 13.04 1.11 11.67
CA LEU A 92 13.35 1.55 10.32
C LEU A 92 12.90 3.00 10.21
N LYS A 93 13.86 3.92 10.36
CA LYS A 93 13.63 5.36 10.20
C LYS A 93 13.46 5.61 8.72
N LEU A 94 12.23 5.81 8.29
CA LEU A 94 11.91 6.13 6.92
C LEU A 94 12.26 7.59 6.60
N GLY A 95 12.89 7.82 5.45
CA GLY A 95 13.17 9.18 4.99
C GLY A 95 14.28 9.89 5.76
N GLY A 96 15.27 9.14 6.26
CA GLY A 96 16.53 9.73 6.71
C GLY A 96 17.28 10.43 5.58
N HIS A 97 18.24 11.31 5.90
CA HIS A 97 19.06 11.96 4.88
C HIS A 97 19.76 10.90 4.00
N PRO A 98 19.73 11.05 2.65
CA PRO A 98 20.40 10.12 1.75
C PRO A 98 21.86 9.94 2.14
N LYS A 99 22.31 8.70 2.34
CA LYS A 99 23.74 8.42 2.39
C LYS A 99 24.28 8.56 0.96
N PRO A 100 25.47 9.15 0.74
CA PRO A 100 26.05 9.26 -0.59
C PRO A 100 26.29 7.85 -1.16
N GLN A 101 25.46 7.44 -2.10
CA GLN A 101 25.57 6.17 -2.79
C GLN A 101 26.22 6.42 -4.16
N GLN A 102 27.25 5.63 -4.48
CA GLN A 102 27.95 5.72 -5.76
C GLN A 102 27.14 4.99 -6.83
N GLY A 103 26.61 5.73 -7.80
CA GLY A 103 25.92 5.21 -8.97
C GLY A 103 24.41 5.00 -8.83
N PRO A 104 23.71 4.72 -9.94
CA PRO A 104 22.28 4.40 -9.95
C PRO A 104 22.00 3.07 -9.23
N LEU A 105 20.93 3.01 -8.46
CA LEU A 105 20.41 1.83 -7.78
C LEU A 105 19.70 0.91 -8.78
N LYS A 106 20.16 -0.34 -8.83
CA LYS A 106 19.37 -1.46 -9.31
C LYS A 106 19.05 -2.36 -8.12
N PRO A 107 17.78 -2.49 -7.70
CA PRO A 107 17.41 -3.41 -6.62
C PRO A 107 17.91 -4.82 -6.94
N SER A 108 18.45 -5.52 -5.94
CA SER A 108 18.94 -6.89 -6.12
C SER A 108 17.79 -7.80 -6.59
N GLY A 109 18.09 -8.70 -7.53
CA GLY A 109 17.11 -9.67 -8.05
C GLY A 109 16.07 -9.09 -9.02
N VAL A 110 16.08 -7.77 -9.30
CA VAL A 110 15.14 -7.13 -10.20
C VAL A 110 15.73 -6.99 -11.61
N LYS A 111 15.13 -7.66 -12.60
CA LYS A 111 15.62 -7.63 -13.99
C LYS A 111 15.31 -6.31 -14.69
N ARG A 112 14.08 -5.80 -14.55
CA ARG A 112 13.58 -4.57 -15.18
C ARG A 112 12.83 -3.68 -14.21
N ILE A 113 12.96 -2.37 -14.39
CA ILE A 113 12.21 -1.36 -13.63
C ILE A 113 11.42 -0.51 -14.63
N LEU A 114 10.10 -0.53 -14.51
CA LEU A 114 9.19 0.24 -15.34
C LEU A 114 8.56 1.36 -14.51
N ALA A 115 8.83 2.61 -14.90
CA ALA A 115 8.17 3.75 -14.28
C ALA A 115 6.80 3.98 -14.94
N VAL A 116 5.75 4.15 -14.14
CA VAL A 116 4.42 4.54 -14.63
C VAL A 116 4.14 5.96 -14.17
N GLY A 117 4.12 6.89 -15.11
CA GLY A 117 3.96 8.32 -14.86
C GLY A 117 2.69 8.90 -15.46
N SER A 118 2.31 10.09 -15.00
CA SER A 118 1.25 10.90 -15.61
C SER A 118 1.57 12.38 -15.49
N GLY A 119 1.11 13.16 -16.46
CA GLY A 119 1.27 14.62 -16.43
C GLY A 119 0.46 15.29 -15.32
N LYS A 120 -0.73 14.75 -15.01
CA LYS A 120 -1.66 15.30 -14.03
C LYS A 120 -2.22 14.22 -13.11
N GLY A 121 -2.78 14.67 -11.99
CA GLY A 121 -3.56 13.81 -11.09
C GLY A 121 -4.90 13.39 -11.70
N GLY A 122 -5.44 12.26 -11.23
CA GLY A 122 -6.80 11.83 -11.60
C GLY A 122 -6.95 11.12 -12.96
N VAL A 123 -5.88 10.87 -13.72
CA VAL A 123 -5.95 10.13 -14.99
C VAL A 123 -6.06 8.61 -14.82
N GLY A 124 -6.10 8.10 -13.58
CA GLY A 124 -6.16 6.66 -13.29
C GLY A 124 -4.83 5.91 -13.40
N LYS A 125 -3.69 6.62 -13.35
CA LYS A 125 -2.34 6.06 -13.34
C LYS A 125 -2.19 4.88 -12.36
N SER A 126 -2.53 5.08 -11.09
CA SER A 126 -2.39 4.04 -10.06
C SER A 126 -3.26 2.81 -10.31
N THR A 127 -4.47 3.02 -10.84
CA THR A 127 -5.37 1.94 -11.29
C THR A 127 -4.77 1.14 -12.43
N VAL A 128 -4.14 1.82 -13.41
CA VAL A 128 -3.43 1.16 -14.51
C VAL A 128 -2.22 0.38 -13.98
N SER A 129 -1.42 0.96 -13.08
CA SER A 129 -0.26 0.30 -12.46
C SER A 129 -0.65 -1.00 -11.74
N ALA A 130 -1.70 -0.97 -10.90
CA ALA A 130 -2.18 -2.13 -10.16
C ALA A 130 -2.65 -3.25 -11.09
N ASN A 131 -3.51 -2.91 -12.06
CA ASN A 131 -4.07 -3.90 -12.98
C ASN A 131 -3.04 -4.46 -13.95
N LEU A 132 -2.09 -3.65 -14.40
CA LEU A 132 -0.99 -4.12 -15.23
C LEU A 132 -0.09 -5.09 -14.46
N ALA A 133 0.19 -4.81 -13.19
CA ALA A 133 0.96 -5.71 -12.32
C ALA A 133 0.27 -7.08 -12.19
N VAL A 134 -1.03 -7.08 -11.86
CA VAL A 134 -1.81 -8.32 -11.74
C VAL A 134 -1.89 -9.06 -13.08
N ALA A 135 -2.11 -8.37 -14.20
CA ALA A 135 -2.16 -9.00 -15.52
C ALA A 135 -0.83 -9.67 -15.91
N LEU A 136 0.31 -9.03 -15.62
CA LEU A 136 1.64 -9.62 -15.86
C LEU A 136 1.88 -10.85 -14.97
N THR A 137 1.49 -10.78 -13.69
CA THR A 137 1.56 -11.93 -12.77
C THR A 137 0.75 -13.11 -13.27
N ARG A 138 -0.48 -12.87 -13.76
CA ARG A 138 -1.34 -13.92 -14.33
C ARG A 138 -0.76 -14.56 -15.59
N GLN A 139 0.13 -13.88 -16.29
CA GLN A 139 0.89 -14.41 -17.42
C GLN A 139 2.24 -15.02 -17.01
N GLY A 140 2.43 -15.30 -15.72
CA GLY A 140 3.57 -16.04 -15.19
C GLY A 140 4.82 -15.21 -14.91
N ARG A 141 4.73 -13.87 -14.96
CA ARG A 141 5.84 -12.99 -14.58
C ARG A 141 5.93 -12.85 -13.07
N LYS A 142 7.16 -12.74 -12.57
CA LYS A 142 7.40 -12.35 -11.17
C LYS A 142 7.38 -10.82 -11.09
N VAL A 143 6.34 -10.26 -10.48
CA VAL A 143 6.07 -8.82 -10.51
C VAL A 143 6.19 -8.21 -9.13
N GLY A 144 6.89 -7.08 -9.06
CA GLY A 144 6.83 -6.16 -7.94
C GLY A 144 6.04 -4.90 -8.30
N LEU A 145 5.36 -4.32 -7.31
CA LEU A 145 4.69 -3.02 -7.41
C LEU A 145 5.17 -2.13 -6.26
N LEU A 146 5.80 -1.01 -6.62
CA LEU A 146 6.23 0.03 -5.70
C LEU A 146 5.35 1.26 -5.87
N ASP A 147 4.64 1.64 -4.81
CA ASP A 147 3.90 2.90 -4.73
C ASP A 147 4.84 4.03 -4.29
N ALA A 148 5.18 4.91 -5.22
CA ALA A 148 5.99 6.09 -4.98
C ALA A 148 5.15 7.38 -4.84
N ASP A 149 3.82 7.29 -4.91
CA ASP A 149 2.94 8.44 -4.68
C ASP A 149 2.72 8.67 -3.18
N ILE A 150 3.69 9.34 -2.57
CA ILE A 150 3.75 9.51 -1.12
C ILE A 150 2.62 10.42 -0.59
N TYR A 151 2.08 11.30 -1.42
CA TYR A 151 1.05 12.26 -1.02
C TYR A 151 -0.36 11.68 -1.07
N GLY A 152 -0.56 10.65 -1.88
CA GLY A 152 -1.86 9.98 -2.03
C GLY A 152 -1.68 8.50 -2.33
N PRO A 153 -1.07 7.72 -1.41
CA PRO A 153 -0.82 6.31 -1.64
C PRO A 153 -2.14 5.59 -1.82
N SER A 154 -2.33 4.97 -2.98
CA SER A 154 -3.60 4.31 -3.36
C SER A 154 -3.42 2.81 -3.57
N GLN A 155 -2.19 2.35 -3.75
CA GLN A 155 -1.91 0.95 -4.02
C GLN A 155 -2.29 0.00 -2.88
N PRO A 156 -2.06 0.33 -1.58
CA PRO A 156 -2.54 -0.50 -0.46
C PRO A 156 -4.03 -0.86 -0.57
N ARG A 157 -4.86 0.18 -0.77
CA ARG A 157 -6.31 0.03 -0.92
C ARG A 157 -6.67 -0.73 -2.19
N MET A 158 -6.12 -0.34 -3.35
CA MET A 158 -6.42 -0.97 -4.64
C MET A 158 -6.05 -2.45 -4.71
N MET A 159 -5.00 -2.84 -3.99
CA MET A 159 -4.53 -4.22 -3.91
C MET A 159 -5.16 -5.00 -2.76
N GLY A 160 -5.99 -4.36 -1.91
CA GLY A 160 -6.60 -5.01 -0.75
C GLY A 160 -5.58 -5.46 0.29
N ALA A 161 -4.42 -4.80 0.34
CA ALA A 161 -3.32 -5.14 1.23
C ALA A 161 -3.34 -4.21 2.45
N SER A 162 -3.21 -4.80 3.64
CA SER A 162 -3.11 -4.06 4.90
C SER A 162 -2.06 -4.69 5.81
N GLY A 163 -1.66 -3.95 6.83
CA GLY A 163 -0.60 -4.34 7.75
C GLY A 163 0.69 -3.55 7.52
N ARG A 164 1.67 -3.78 8.40
CA ARG A 164 2.95 -3.08 8.39
C ARG A 164 4.06 -4.03 7.94
N PRO A 165 4.87 -3.67 6.94
CA PRO A 165 6.05 -4.42 6.54
C PRO A 165 6.94 -4.73 7.75
N ALA A 166 7.35 -5.99 7.84
CA ALA A 166 8.29 -6.40 8.86
C ALA A 166 9.70 -5.97 8.46
N SER A 167 10.57 -5.78 9.45
CA SER A 167 12.01 -5.66 9.21
C SER A 167 12.74 -6.32 10.37
N PRO A 168 12.93 -7.65 10.31
CA PRO A 168 13.50 -8.42 11.44
C PRO A 168 14.89 -7.94 11.86
N ASP A 169 15.71 -7.48 10.90
CA ASP A 169 17.05 -6.93 11.13
C ASP A 169 17.08 -5.38 11.16
N GLY A 170 15.93 -4.74 10.88
CA GLY A 170 15.72 -3.29 10.79
C GLY A 170 16.58 -2.60 9.75
N LYS A 171 17.07 -3.36 8.78
CA LYS A 171 17.80 -2.88 7.61
C LYS A 171 17.06 -3.25 6.34
N ILE A 172 16.54 -4.47 6.27
CA ILE A 172 15.82 -5.01 5.12
C ILE A 172 14.34 -5.09 5.45
N ILE A 173 13.52 -4.46 4.62
CA ILE A 173 12.07 -4.44 4.70
C ILE A 173 11.54 -5.67 3.97
N GLU A 174 10.74 -6.48 4.65
CA GLU A 174 9.99 -7.56 4.03
C GLU A 174 8.67 -7.00 3.47
N PRO A 175 8.47 -6.99 2.14
CA PRO A 175 7.29 -6.41 1.52
C PRO A 175 6.03 -7.25 1.78
N LEU A 176 4.87 -6.65 1.53
CA LEU A 176 3.60 -7.38 1.53
C LEU A 176 3.39 -8.08 0.19
N HIS A 177 2.40 -8.98 0.14
CA HIS A 177 2.05 -9.71 -1.07
C HIS A 177 0.53 -9.67 -1.26
N ALA A 178 0.09 -9.38 -2.48
CA ALA A 178 -1.33 -9.39 -2.83
C ALA A 178 -1.49 -9.75 -4.31
N HIS A 179 -2.47 -10.61 -4.63
CA HIS A 179 -2.76 -11.02 -6.02
C HIS A 179 -1.54 -11.58 -6.78
N GLY A 180 -0.61 -12.23 -6.05
CA GLY A 180 0.66 -12.74 -6.59
C GLY A 180 1.70 -11.66 -6.93
N VAL A 181 1.46 -10.40 -6.55
CA VAL A 181 2.37 -9.26 -6.72
C VAL A 181 3.09 -9.00 -5.39
N THR A 182 4.41 -8.80 -5.47
CA THR A 182 5.21 -8.30 -4.33
C THR A 182 5.00 -6.80 -4.20
N LEU A 183 4.52 -6.33 -3.06
CA LEU A 183 3.94 -4.98 -2.92
C LEU A 183 4.64 -4.19 -1.82
N MET A 184 5.09 -2.99 -2.17
CA MET A 184 5.60 -2.01 -1.20
C MET A 184 4.95 -0.66 -1.44
N SER A 185 4.50 -0.02 -0.37
CA SER A 185 3.99 1.36 -0.38
C SER A 185 4.41 2.06 0.89
N ILE A 186 4.63 3.37 0.78
CA ILE A 186 4.80 4.21 1.96
C ILE A 186 3.54 4.21 2.84
N GLY A 187 2.36 3.99 2.24
CA GLY A 187 1.09 3.93 2.94
C GLY A 187 1.03 2.83 3.99
N PHE A 188 1.87 1.79 3.91
CA PHE A 188 1.93 0.77 4.96
C PHE A 188 2.73 1.19 6.20
N MET A 189 3.54 2.23 6.09
CA MET A 189 4.46 2.68 7.13
C MET A 189 4.03 3.97 7.80
N VAL A 190 3.03 4.65 7.21
CA VAL A 190 2.47 5.90 7.71
C VAL A 190 1.07 5.61 8.23
N ASP A 191 0.77 6.13 9.41
CA ASP A 191 -0.57 6.05 9.99
C ASP A 191 -1.49 7.00 9.21
N GLU A 192 -2.58 6.48 8.63
CA GLU A 192 -3.54 7.25 7.81
C GLU A 192 -4.12 8.46 8.56
N ALA A 193 -4.20 8.40 9.89
CA ALA A 193 -4.72 9.47 10.72
C ALA A 193 -3.72 10.60 10.97
N LYS A 194 -2.44 10.43 10.61
CA LYS A 194 -1.37 11.40 10.92
C LYS A 194 -0.89 12.10 9.66
N ALA A 195 -1.14 13.41 9.62
CA ALA A 195 -0.55 14.29 8.60
C ALA A 195 0.98 14.37 8.78
N VAL A 196 1.73 13.59 8.01
CA VAL A 196 3.19 13.68 7.96
C VAL A 196 3.58 14.73 6.93
N VAL A 197 4.31 15.77 7.34
CA VAL A 197 4.86 16.76 6.42
C VAL A 197 6.12 16.19 5.78
N TRP A 198 5.99 15.77 4.53
CA TRP A 198 7.11 15.27 3.74
C TRP A 198 7.93 16.42 3.16
N ARG A 199 9.23 16.43 3.45
CA ARG A 199 10.20 17.32 2.79
C ARG A 199 10.95 16.57 1.69
N GLY A 200 11.37 17.27 0.63
CA GLY A 200 12.08 16.70 -0.53
C GLY A 200 13.15 15.67 -0.17
N PRO A 201 14.14 16.00 0.69
CA PRO A 201 15.19 15.05 1.08
C PRO A 201 14.67 13.77 1.76
N MET A 202 13.56 13.84 2.50
CA MET A 202 12.94 12.68 3.15
C MET A 202 12.28 11.77 2.12
N LEU A 203 11.60 12.35 1.12
CA LEU A 203 10.99 11.60 0.01
C LEU A 203 12.07 10.84 -0.78
N MET A 204 13.17 11.53 -1.08
CA MET A 204 14.33 10.92 -1.74
C MET A 204 14.91 9.76 -0.94
N GLY A 205 15.10 9.96 0.37
CA GLY A 205 15.59 8.91 1.27
C GLY A 205 14.64 7.72 1.33
N ALA A 206 13.33 7.95 1.48
CA ALA A 206 12.32 6.91 1.52
C ALA A 206 12.27 6.10 0.21
N LEU A 207 12.31 6.78 -0.94
CA LEU A 207 12.36 6.11 -2.25
C LEU A 207 13.62 5.24 -2.39
N GLN A 208 14.79 5.76 -2.02
CA GLN A 208 16.03 5.00 -2.04
C GLN A 208 15.99 3.77 -1.11
N GLN A 209 15.37 3.91 0.07
CA GLN A 209 15.16 2.78 0.96
C GLN A 209 14.20 1.75 0.34
N MET A 210 13.08 2.17 -0.24
CA MET A 210 12.15 1.24 -0.88
C MET A 210 12.75 0.52 -2.10
N LEU A 211 13.68 1.15 -2.81
CA LEU A 211 14.41 0.51 -3.91
C LEU A 211 15.55 -0.40 -3.43
N GLY A 212 16.37 0.07 -2.48
CA GLY A 212 17.61 -0.60 -2.09
C GLY A 212 17.55 -1.46 -0.82
N GLN A 213 16.52 -1.28 0.01
CA GLN A 213 16.38 -1.92 1.32
C GLN A 213 15.10 -2.74 1.45
N VAL A 214 14.39 -3.00 0.36
CA VAL A 214 13.26 -3.95 0.34
C VAL A 214 13.74 -5.27 -0.22
N ASN A 215 13.34 -6.36 0.43
CA ASN A 215 13.55 -7.72 -0.06
C ASN A 215 12.56 -8.02 -1.19
N TRP A 216 12.85 -7.53 -2.40
CA TRP A 216 12.02 -7.78 -3.58
C TRP A 216 12.06 -9.23 -4.08
N GLY A 217 13.05 -10.02 -3.64
CA GLY A 217 13.33 -11.33 -4.19
C GLY A 217 13.73 -11.27 -5.67
N GLU A 218 13.40 -12.31 -6.43
CA GLU A 218 13.66 -12.39 -7.87
C GLU A 218 12.45 -11.91 -8.67
N LEU A 219 12.57 -10.76 -9.33
CA LEU A 219 11.51 -10.17 -10.14
C LEU A 219 11.90 -10.07 -11.61
N ASP A 220 10.98 -10.42 -12.50
CA ASP A 220 11.11 -10.12 -13.93
C ASP A 220 10.90 -8.63 -14.20
N VAL A 221 10.00 -8.00 -13.43
CA VAL A 221 9.65 -6.59 -13.56
C VAL A 221 9.22 -5.99 -12.23
N LEU A 222 9.74 -4.80 -11.91
CA LEU A 222 9.26 -3.93 -10.85
C LEU A 222 8.56 -2.73 -11.49
N ILE A 223 7.26 -2.60 -11.24
CA ILE A 223 6.46 -1.44 -11.65
C ILE A 223 6.54 -0.40 -10.54
N VAL A 224 6.90 0.84 -10.89
CA VAL A 224 6.96 1.97 -9.96
C VAL A 224 5.86 2.96 -10.32
N ASP A 225 4.84 3.05 -9.46
CA ASP A 225 3.74 4.00 -9.59
C ASP A 225 4.19 5.38 -9.09
N LEU A 226 4.51 6.29 -10.00
CA LEU A 226 5.03 7.62 -9.67
C LEU A 226 3.93 8.56 -9.16
N PRO A 227 4.23 9.63 -8.42
CA PRO A 227 3.26 10.70 -8.21
C PRO A 227 2.91 11.41 -9.53
N PRO A 228 1.81 12.18 -9.58
CA PRO A 228 1.48 12.98 -10.77
C PRO A 228 2.50 14.11 -11.00
N GLY A 229 2.60 14.55 -12.25
CA GLY A 229 3.45 15.68 -12.66
C GLY A 229 4.91 15.29 -12.91
N THR A 230 5.80 16.27 -12.77
CA THR A 230 7.23 16.18 -13.07
C THR A 230 8.07 16.68 -11.89
N GLY A 231 7.75 16.21 -10.68
CA GLY A 231 8.35 16.67 -9.43
C GLY A 231 9.63 15.92 -9.04
N ASP A 232 10.09 16.19 -7.80
CA ASP A 232 11.36 15.69 -7.26
C ASP A 232 11.43 14.16 -7.18
N VAL A 233 10.31 13.47 -6.96
CA VAL A 233 10.28 12.00 -6.85
C VAL A 233 10.61 11.37 -8.20
N GLN A 234 10.03 11.88 -9.28
CA GLN A 234 10.28 11.42 -10.65
C GLN A 234 11.73 11.67 -11.06
N LEU A 235 12.23 12.88 -10.79
CA LEU A 235 13.63 13.24 -11.02
C LEU A 235 14.60 12.35 -10.24
N THR A 236 14.27 12.07 -8.97
CA THR A 236 15.09 11.20 -8.12
C THR A 236 15.07 9.78 -8.66
N LEU A 237 13.92 9.22 -9.04
CA LEU A 237 13.85 7.88 -9.60
C LEU A 237 14.71 7.77 -10.86
N CYS A 238 14.56 8.69 -11.83
CA CYS A 238 15.28 8.61 -13.09
C CYS A 238 16.79 8.85 -12.95
N THR A 239 17.21 9.63 -11.94
CA THR A 239 18.65 9.90 -11.70
C THR A 239 19.32 8.88 -10.78
N LYS A 240 18.53 8.21 -9.93
CA LYS A 240 19.03 7.30 -8.91
C LYS A 240 18.68 5.85 -9.17
N ALA A 241 17.89 5.49 -10.17
CA ALA A 241 17.59 4.11 -10.49
C ALA A 241 17.90 3.79 -11.96
N GLU A 242 18.31 2.55 -12.24
CA GLU A 242 18.48 2.07 -13.61
C GLU A 242 17.12 1.69 -14.21
N LEU A 243 16.40 2.69 -14.72
CA LEU A 243 15.11 2.48 -15.36
C LEU A 243 15.27 1.77 -16.70
N SER A 244 14.46 0.72 -16.92
CA SER A 244 14.36 0.04 -18.21
C SER A 244 13.47 0.82 -19.19
N GLY A 245 12.53 1.59 -18.66
CA GLY A 245 11.74 2.53 -19.44
C GLY A 245 10.55 3.07 -18.64
N ALA A 246 9.79 3.95 -19.29
CA ALA A 246 8.62 4.62 -18.73
C ALA A 246 7.37 4.39 -19.58
N ILE A 247 6.23 4.22 -18.91
CA ILE A 247 4.89 4.21 -19.49
C ILE A 247 4.17 5.48 -19.03
N VAL A 248 3.56 6.21 -19.94
CA VAL A 248 2.81 7.43 -19.61
C VAL A 248 1.32 7.20 -19.77
N VAL A 249 0.58 7.44 -18.68
CA VAL A 249 -0.89 7.36 -18.65
C VAL A 249 -1.46 8.77 -18.80
N SER A 250 -2.42 8.94 -19.72
CA SER A 250 -3.15 10.20 -19.92
C SER A 250 -4.61 9.93 -20.28
N THR A 251 -5.43 10.99 -20.28
CA THR A 251 -6.78 10.97 -20.85
C THR A 251 -6.80 11.72 -22.19
N PRO A 252 -7.83 11.54 -23.05
CA PRO A 252 -7.88 12.16 -24.38
C PRO A 252 -7.98 13.70 -24.39
N GLN A 253 -8.26 14.32 -23.24
CA GLN A 253 -8.49 15.76 -23.15
C GLN A 253 -7.24 16.56 -23.51
N ASP A 254 -7.40 17.64 -24.28
CA ASP A 254 -6.30 18.52 -24.68
C ASP A 254 -5.47 19.03 -23.48
N VAL A 255 -6.13 19.37 -22.37
CA VAL A 255 -5.46 19.82 -21.14
C VAL A 255 -4.59 18.71 -20.54
N ALA A 256 -5.08 17.46 -20.55
CA ALA A 256 -4.29 16.32 -20.07
C ALA A 256 -3.06 16.05 -20.95
N LEU A 257 -3.19 16.22 -22.27
CA LEU A 257 -2.11 16.03 -23.23
C LEU A 257 -0.96 17.02 -23.01
N LEU A 258 -1.26 18.28 -22.66
CA LEU A 258 -0.22 19.27 -22.33
C LEU A 258 0.65 18.82 -21.15
N ASP A 259 0.04 18.21 -20.13
CA ASP A 259 0.79 17.72 -18.98
C ASP A 259 1.50 16.40 -19.30
N ALA A 260 0.89 15.51 -20.10
CA ALA A 260 1.56 14.31 -20.57
C ALA A 260 2.83 14.64 -21.37
N ARG A 261 2.79 15.71 -22.20
CA ARG A 261 3.97 16.24 -22.91
C ARG A 261 5.10 16.63 -21.96
N LYS A 262 4.80 17.28 -20.83
CA LYS A 262 5.81 17.61 -19.82
C LYS A 262 6.43 16.36 -19.21
N ALA A 263 5.62 15.34 -18.90
CA ALA A 263 6.12 14.06 -18.40
C ALA A 263 7.05 13.37 -19.42
N LEU A 264 6.68 13.39 -20.71
CA LEU A 264 7.48 12.83 -21.80
C LEU A 264 8.81 13.59 -21.98
N ASP A 265 8.76 14.92 -21.96
CA ASP A 265 9.95 15.78 -22.05
C ASP A 265 10.92 15.55 -20.88
N MET A 266 10.38 15.38 -19.66
CA MET A 266 11.16 15.02 -18.48
C MET A 266 11.88 13.67 -18.67
N PHE A 267 11.16 12.61 -19.09
CA PHE A 267 11.80 11.31 -19.32
C PHE A 267 12.87 11.36 -20.41
N ASN A 268 12.60 12.09 -21.50
CA ASN A 268 13.57 12.30 -22.58
C ASN A 268 14.83 13.06 -22.09
N THR A 269 14.64 14.13 -21.34
CA THR A 269 15.73 14.93 -20.73
C THR A 269 16.61 14.06 -19.82
N LEU A 270 15.96 13.16 -19.07
CA LEU A 270 16.63 12.21 -18.16
C LEU A 270 17.09 10.93 -18.87
N LYS A 271 17.00 10.88 -20.20
CA LYS A 271 17.43 9.75 -21.05
C LYS A 271 16.77 8.42 -20.68
N THR A 272 15.56 8.48 -20.12
CA THR A 272 14.74 7.30 -19.82
C THR A 272 13.88 6.97 -21.04
N PRO A 273 13.99 5.76 -21.64
CA PRO A 273 13.19 5.39 -22.80
C PRO A 273 11.70 5.39 -22.47
N VAL A 274 10.89 6.07 -23.28
CA VAL A 274 9.42 5.95 -23.19
C VAL A 274 8.99 4.74 -24.00
N LEU A 275 8.43 3.74 -23.32
CA LEU A 275 8.00 2.47 -23.91
C LEU A 275 6.65 2.57 -24.61
N GLY A 276 5.83 3.54 -24.20
CA GLY A 276 4.58 3.86 -24.86
C GLY A 276 3.62 4.64 -23.97
N LEU A 277 2.47 4.98 -24.55
CA LEU A 277 1.40 5.70 -23.89
C LEU A 277 0.18 4.79 -23.69
N ILE A 278 -0.56 5.06 -22.63
CA ILE A 278 -1.87 4.46 -22.37
C ILE A 278 -2.91 5.58 -22.34
N GLU A 279 -3.93 5.47 -23.18
CA GLU A 279 -5.09 6.35 -23.16
C GLU A 279 -6.13 5.77 -22.20
N ASN A 280 -6.25 6.33 -21.00
CA ASN A 280 -7.27 5.91 -20.04
C ASN A 280 -8.53 6.79 -20.18
N MET A 281 -9.68 6.25 -19.78
CA MET A 281 -10.98 6.93 -19.86
C MET A 281 -11.30 7.42 -21.29
N SER A 282 -11.00 6.60 -22.30
CA SER A 282 -11.08 6.97 -23.73
C SER A 282 -12.50 7.06 -24.29
N PHE A 283 -13.42 6.26 -23.75
CA PHE A 283 -14.85 6.27 -24.07
C PHE A 283 -15.65 5.64 -22.93
N PHE A 284 -16.96 5.80 -22.95
CA PHE A 284 -17.90 5.13 -22.06
C PHE A 284 -18.92 4.37 -22.90
N SER A 285 -19.05 3.06 -22.70
CA SER A 285 -20.11 2.26 -23.31
C SER A 285 -21.35 2.28 -22.42
N CYS A 286 -22.43 2.88 -22.91
CA CYS A 286 -23.68 2.96 -22.16
C CYS A 286 -24.34 1.58 -22.07
N PRO A 287 -24.57 1.02 -20.87
CA PRO A 287 -25.18 -0.29 -20.72
C PRO A 287 -26.66 -0.30 -21.15
N ASP A 288 -27.34 0.85 -21.11
CA ASP A 288 -28.78 0.93 -21.40
C ASP A 288 -29.09 1.06 -22.89
N CYS A 289 -28.25 1.79 -23.64
CA CYS A 289 -28.49 2.05 -25.08
C CYS A 289 -27.44 1.43 -26.01
N GLY A 290 -26.33 0.89 -25.48
CA GLY A 290 -25.24 0.32 -26.27
C GLY A 290 -24.36 1.34 -27.01
N GLY A 291 -24.66 2.64 -26.89
CA GLY A 291 -23.88 3.70 -27.52
C GLY A 291 -22.54 3.95 -26.85
N GLU A 292 -21.54 4.35 -27.65
CA GLU A 292 -20.25 4.81 -27.17
C GLU A 292 -20.23 6.33 -27.02
N HIS A 293 -19.74 6.81 -25.88
CA HIS A 293 -19.67 8.22 -25.54
C HIS A 293 -18.23 8.64 -25.22
N HIS A 294 -17.69 9.57 -26.00
CA HIS A 294 -16.35 10.12 -25.79
C HIS A 294 -16.39 11.32 -24.85
N ILE A 295 -16.73 11.08 -23.59
CA ILE A 295 -16.96 12.11 -22.54
C ILE A 295 -15.77 13.10 -22.45
N PHE A 296 -14.57 12.60 -22.68
CA PHE A 296 -13.32 13.35 -22.55
C PHE A 296 -12.62 13.63 -23.88
N GLY A 297 -13.31 13.44 -25.01
CA GLY A 297 -12.70 13.39 -26.34
C GLY A 297 -12.20 11.99 -26.69
N HIS A 298 -11.57 11.86 -27.85
CA HIS A 298 -11.12 10.58 -28.39
C HIS A 298 -9.82 10.73 -29.18
N GLY A 299 -8.89 9.78 -29.00
CA GLY A 299 -7.72 9.64 -29.86
C GLY A 299 -6.63 10.71 -29.66
N GLY A 300 -6.77 11.57 -28.65
CA GLY A 300 -5.78 12.61 -28.35
C GLY A 300 -4.42 12.03 -27.96
N VAL A 301 -4.41 10.94 -27.19
CA VAL A 301 -3.16 10.25 -26.80
C VAL A 301 -2.63 9.41 -27.96
N ALA A 302 -3.51 8.82 -28.76
CA ALA A 302 -3.13 8.08 -29.96
C ALA A 302 -2.39 8.97 -30.98
N ALA A 303 -2.95 10.14 -31.28
CA ALA A 303 -2.32 11.13 -32.16
C ALA A 303 -0.99 11.63 -31.59
N GLU A 304 -0.90 11.83 -30.29
CA GLU A 304 0.34 12.25 -29.64
C GLU A 304 1.41 11.15 -29.67
N ALA A 305 1.03 9.88 -29.48
CA ALA A 305 1.91 8.73 -29.58
C ALA A 305 2.51 8.62 -31.00
N GLU A 306 1.67 8.76 -32.03
CA GLU A 306 2.10 8.80 -33.43
C GLU A 306 3.07 9.96 -33.70
N ARG A 307 2.72 11.18 -33.25
CA ARG A 307 3.55 12.38 -33.41
C ARG A 307 4.95 12.22 -32.81
N LEU A 308 5.04 11.51 -31.69
CA LEU A 308 6.29 11.27 -30.95
C LEU A 308 7.03 10.00 -31.40
N GLY A 309 6.44 9.20 -32.29
CA GLY A 309 7.03 7.95 -32.76
C GLY A 309 7.13 6.88 -31.67
N VAL A 310 6.21 6.90 -30.69
CA VAL A 310 6.17 5.94 -29.59
C VAL A 310 4.87 5.11 -29.63
N PRO A 311 4.86 3.86 -29.15
CA PRO A 311 3.68 3.01 -29.22
C PRO A 311 2.51 3.51 -28.37
N LEU A 312 1.28 3.38 -28.88
CA LEU A 312 0.08 3.34 -28.04
C LEU A 312 -0.08 1.91 -27.51
N LEU A 313 0.10 1.71 -26.21
CA LEU A 313 0.03 0.39 -25.57
C LEU A 313 -1.42 -0.09 -25.42
N GLY A 314 -2.36 0.84 -25.26
CA GLY A 314 -3.77 0.54 -25.17
C GLY A 314 -4.63 1.78 -24.93
N ALA A 315 -5.92 1.64 -25.22
CA ALA A 315 -6.96 2.59 -24.87
C ALA A 315 -7.98 1.89 -23.97
N LEU A 316 -8.26 2.44 -22.80
CA LEU A 316 -9.13 1.85 -21.78
C LEU A 316 -10.37 2.72 -21.60
N PRO A 317 -11.59 2.13 -21.65
CA PRO A 317 -12.81 2.88 -21.41
C PRO A 317 -12.95 3.29 -19.94
N ILE A 318 -13.87 4.22 -19.70
CA ILE A 318 -14.46 4.45 -18.38
C ILE A 318 -15.33 3.23 -18.08
N ASP A 319 -14.97 2.54 -17.01
CA ASP A 319 -15.63 1.29 -16.62
C ASP A 319 -15.95 1.29 -15.12
N LEU A 320 -17.21 1.00 -14.79
CA LEU A 320 -17.71 1.00 -13.42
C LEU A 320 -17.13 -0.18 -12.62
N GLU A 321 -16.98 -1.34 -13.25
CA GLU A 321 -16.45 -2.53 -12.59
C GLU A 321 -14.99 -2.32 -12.17
N THR A 322 -14.18 -1.69 -13.01
CA THR A 322 -12.80 -1.30 -12.72
C THR A 322 -12.72 -0.39 -11.49
N ARG A 323 -13.63 0.58 -11.38
CA ARG A 323 -13.71 1.49 -10.23
C ARG A 323 -14.09 0.73 -8.95
N LEU A 324 -15.12 -0.11 -9.00
CA LEU A 324 -15.59 -0.92 -7.87
C LEU A 324 -14.53 -1.93 -7.41
N ALA A 325 -13.86 -2.58 -8.36
CA ALA A 325 -12.77 -3.53 -8.14
C ALA A 325 -11.60 -2.89 -7.36
N GLY A 326 -11.18 -1.69 -7.77
CA GLY A 326 -10.16 -0.92 -7.05
C GLY A 326 -10.59 -0.55 -5.62
N ASP A 327 -11.84 -0.12 -5.41
CA ASP A 327 -12.33 0.20 -4.07
C ASP A 327 -12.43 -1.01 -3.15
N ASN A 328 -12.75 -2.17 -3.71
CA ASN A 328 -12.87 -3.44 -2.98
C ASN A 328 -11.53 -4.16 -2.81
N GLY A 329 -10.42 -3.59 -3.28
CA GLY A 329 -9.08 -4.14 -3.13
C GLY A 329 -8.80 -5.40 -3.96
N THR A 330 -9.57 -5.63 -5.02
CA THR A 330 -9.35 -6.73 -5.96
C THR A 330 -9.29 -6.15 -7.36
N PRO A 331 -8.09 -5.87 -7.90
CA PRO A 331 -7.95 -5.28 -9.23
C PRO A 331 -8.73 -6.05 -10.29
N ILE A 332 -9.41 -5.35 -11.22
CA ILE A 332 -10.27 -5.96 -12.25
C ILE A 332 -9.52 -6.99 -13.10
N ALA A 333 -8.22 -6.79 -13.30
CA ALA A 333 -7.33 -7.72 -13.99
C ALA A 333 -7.16 -9.09 -13.30
N ALA A 334 -7.63 -9.26 -12.06
CA ALA A 334 -7.69 -10.56 -11.39
C ALA A 334 -8.83 -11.45 -11.92
N GLY A 335 -9.90 -10.87 -12.49
CA GLY A 335 -11.04 -11.59 -13.05
C GLY A 335 -10.90 -11.92 -14.54
N ASP A 336 -11.97 -12.34 -15.21
CA ASP A 336 -11.95 -12.78 -16.61
C ASP A 336 -12.78 -11.91 -17.57
N GLY A 337 -13.31 -10.78 -17.06
CA GLY A 337 -14.16 -9.86 -17.83
C GLY A 337 -13.41 -9.09 -18.92
N VAL A 338 -14.16 -8.29 -19.69
CA VAL A 338 -13.64 -7.52 -20.83
C VAL A 338 -12.47 -6.63 -20.43
N MET A 339 -12.56 -5.94 -19.30
CA MET A 339 -11.48 -5.09 -18.80
C MET A 339 -10.26 -5.89 -18.34
N ALA A 340 -10.45 -7.07 -17.75
CA ALA A 340 -9.32 -7.94 -17.43
C ALA A 340 -8.57 -8.38 -18.71
N GLN A 341 -9.30 -8.70 -19.78
CA GLN A 341 -8.71 -9.02 -21.08
C GLN A 341 -8.01 -7.81 -21.72
N ALA A 342 -8.51 -6.59 -21.51
CA ALA A 342 -7.82 -5.38 -21.98
C ALA A 342 -6.45 -5.22 -21.31
N TYR A 343 -6.37 -5.40 -19.98
CA TYR A 343 -5.09 -5.41 -19.26
C TYR A 343 -4.20 -6.59 -19.65
N ALA A 344 -4.76 -7.78 -19.89
CA ALA A 344 -4.02 -8.94 -20.35
C ALA A 344 -3.36 -8.70 -21.72
N LYS A 345 -4.06 -8.06 -22.68
CA LYS A 345 -3.49 -7.70 -23.99
C LYS A 345 -2.32 -6.73 -23.86
N MET A 346 -2.43 -5.71 -22.99
CA MET A 346 -1.32 -4.80 -22.72
C MET A 346 -0.12 -5.52 -22.10
N ALA A 347 -0.36 -6.39 -21.12
CA ALA A 347 0.68 -7.22 -20.50
C ALA A 347 1.37 -8.14 -21.53
N GLU A 348 0.61 -8.79 -22.41
CA GLU A 348 1.14 -9.63 -23.49
C GLU A 348 2.05 -8.81 -24.44
N GLY A 349 1.61 -7.61 -24.81
CA GLY A 349 2.40 -6.69 -25.63
C GLY A 349 3.74 -6.33 -24.99
N LEU A 350 3.75 -6.01 -23.68
CA LEU A 350 4.98 -5.75 -22.93
C LEU A 350 5.90 -6.98 -22.89
N ILE A 351 5.33 -8.17 -22.69
CA ILE A 351 6.07 -9.42 -22.64
C ILE A 351 6.73 -9.73 -23.98
N ARG A 352 5.95 -9.68 -25.07
CA ARG A 352 6.43 -9.95 -26.42
C ARG A 352 7.46 -8.92 -26.89
N GLY A 353 7.30 -7.66 -26.47
CA GLY A 353 8.27 -6.60 -26.73
C GLY A 353 9.54 -6.70 -25.89
N GLY A 354 9.67 -7.69 -24.99
CA GLY A 354 10.83 -7.85 -24.12
C GLY A 354 10.94 -6.74 -23.07
N MET A 355 9.84 -6.05 -22.76
CA MET A 355 9.73 -4.99 -21.77
C MET A 355 9.34 -5.52 -20.39
N ALA A 356 8.70 -6.69 -20.32
CA ALA A 356 8.31 -7.39 -19.09
C ALA A 356 8.58 -8.91 -19.18
#